data_AF-A0A8E2EPI1-F1
#
_entry.id   AF-A0A8E2EPI1-F1
#
_cell.length_a   1.000
_cell.length_b   1.000
_cell.length_c   1.000
_cell.angle_alpha   90.00
_cell.angle_beta   90.00
_cell.angle_gamma   90.00
#
_symmetry.space_group_name_H-M   'P 1'
#
loop_
_entity.id
_entity.type
_entity.pdbx_description
1 polymer ?
#
loop_
_entity_poly.entity_id
_entity_poly.type
_entity_poly.pdbx_seq_one_letter_code
_entity_poly.pdbx_strand_id
1 'polypeptide(L)'
;MPLVLQNSSWLCVIYILYFCYAYTWVERTSLIDDYGVLGASPGFSRGYVSHTPLFADASMIYLLPPNDRNANTILPIDLICKQTQAEYNQTLGSPVLSASTGGTVLLMYQENGHVTLLDQTPGKASSGNVFVYGTAIPSSSNSLQAIHHVWNSEGTGGDTRGRLLIEAPFNNGSCYQINSSPESIRRQGIPQRQHETFEGDNLWCGMQIALPSGVAQGSFYTLYWQEIYTTCVDIQIS
;
A
#
# COMPACT_ATOMS: atom_id res chain seq x y z
N MET A 1 -59.21 -16.61 -39.10
CA MET A 1 -58.54 -15.32 -38.83
C MET A 1 -57.37 -15.58 -37.89
N PRO A 2 -56.18 -15.07 -38.19
CA PRO A 2 -54.91 -15.64 -37.73
C PRO A 2 -54.49 -15.13 -36.34
N LEU A 3 -53.89 -16.02 -35.55
CA LEU A 3 -53.16 -15.67 -34.34
C LEU A 3 -51.79 -15.09 -34.74
N VAL A 4 -51.57 -13.83 -34.38
CA VAL A 4 -50.33 -13.08 -34.60
C VAL A 4 -49.26 -13.62 -33.64
N LEU A 5 -48.17 -14.15 -34.19
CA LEU A 5 -46.93 -14.43 -33.47
C LEU A 5 -46.21 -13.11 -33.17
N GLN A 6 -46.20 -12.69 -31.90
CA GLN A 6 -45.45 -11.52 -31.47
C GLN A 6 -44.05 -11.95 -31.04
N ASN A 7 -43.09 -11.72 -31.93
CA ASN A 7 -41.65 -11.90 -31.68
C ASN A 7 -41.24 -11.12 -30.42
N SER A 8 -40.95 -11.85 -29.36
CA SER A 8 -40.30 -11.31 -28.17
C SER A 8 -38.79 -11.33 -28.44
N SER A 9 -38.23 -10.22 -28.91
CA SER A 9 -36.80 -10.04 -29.01
C SER A 9 -36.24 -9.88 -27.59
N TRP A 10 -35.64 -10.95 -27.07
CA TRP A 10 -34.91 -10.93 -25.81
C TRP A 10 -33.63 -10.11 -25.99
N LEU A 11 -33.65 -8.84 -25.58
CA LEU A 11 -32.44 -8.06 -25.34
C LEU A 11 -31.75 -8.63 -24.10
N CYS A 12 -30.84 -9.60 -24.29
CA CYS A 12 -29.86 -9.97 -23.27
C CYS A 12 -28.89 -8.80 -23.08
N VAL A 13 -29.18 -7.93 -22.10
CA VAL A 13 -28.20 -6.97 -21.58
C VAL A 13 -27.15 -7.76 -20.80
N ILE A 14 -26.00 -8.02 -21.42
CA ILE A 14 -24.83 -8.56 -20.73
C ILE A 14 -24.26 -7.43 -19.88
N TYR A 15 -24.52 -7.45 -18.57
CA TYR A 15 -23.77 -6.64 -17.62
C TYR A 15 -22.37 -7.25 -17.50
N ILE A 16 -21.39 -6.62 -18.16
CA ILE A 16 -19.99 -6.90 -17.88
C ILE A 16 -19.70 -6.29 -16.50
N LEU A 17 -19.72 -7.14 -15.47
CA LEU A 17 -19.19 -6.80 -14.15
C LEU A 17 -17.67 -6.66 -14.30
N TYR A 18 -17.19 -5.42 -14.47
CA TYR A 18 -15.78 -5.12 -14.32
C TYR A 18 -15.42 -5.26 -12.84
N PHE A 19 -14.90 -6.42 -12.46
CA PHE A 19 -14.16 -6.55 -11.22
C PHE A 19 -12.87 -5.75 -11.37
N CYS A 20 -12.88 -4.51 -10.88
CA CYS A 20 -11.65 -3.75 -10.72
C CYS A 20 -10.91 -4.38 -9.53
N TYR A 21 -9.93 -5.24 -9.82
CA TYR A 21 -9.01 -5.71 -8.78
C TYR A 21 -8.15 -4.51 -8.38
N ALA A 22 -8.31 -4.08 -7.13
CA ALA A 22 -7.47 -3.08 -6.52
C ALA A 22 -6.16 -3.74 -6.11
N TYR A 23 -5.04 -3.25 -6.60
CA TYR A 23 -3.73 -3.68 -6.14
C TYR A 23 -3.03 -2.49 -5.53
N THR A 24 -2.40 -2.70 -4.38
CA THR A 24 -1.66 -1.64 -3.68
C THR A 24 -0.36 -2.18 -3.10
N TRP A 25 0.63 -1.30 -3.02
CA TRP A 25 1.92 -1.49 -2.36
C TRP A 25 2.51 -0.11 -2.09
N VAL A 26 3.55 -0.04 -1.25
CA VAL A 26 4.30 1.21 -1.07
C VAL A 26 5.10 1.51 -2.32
N GLU A 27 4.67 2.51 -3.08
CA GLU A 27 5.30 2.95 -4.33
C GLU A 27 6.55 3.79 -4.06
N ARG A 28 6.51 4.60 -3.00
CA ARG A 28 7.54 5.57 -2.69
C ARG A 28 7.52 5.92 -1.21
N THR A 29 8.68 6.24 -0.67
CA THR A 29 8.81 6.86 0.65
C THR A 29 9.47 8.22 0.53
N SER A 30 9.12 9.15 1.42
CA SER A 30 9.77 10.45 1.50
C SER A 30 9.81 10.94 2.93
N LEU A 31 10.79 11.78 3.25
CA LEU A 31 10.68 12.64 4.43
C LEU A 31 9.55 13.63 4.21
N ILE A 32 8.87 14.00 5.29
CA ILE A 32 7.81 15.01 5.26
C ILE A 32 7.97 15.92 6.48
N ASP A 33 7.84 17.23 6.25
CA ASP A 33 7.86 18.23 7.32
C ASP A 33 6.44 18.52 7.87
N ASP A 34 6.38 19.35 8.91
CA ASP A 34 5.13 19.73 9.57
C ASP A 34 4.18 20.54 8.65
N TYR A 35 4.67 21.04 7.52
CA TYR A 35 3.89 21.76 6.51
C TYR A 35 3.43 20.85 5.35
N GLY A 36 3.80 19.57 5.38
CA GLY A 36 3.46 18.60 4.35
C GLY A 36 4.34 18.68 3.10
N VAL A 37 5.50 19.34 3.19
CA VAL A 37 6.49 19.42 2.10
C VAL A 37 7.34 18.16 2.10
N LEU A 38 7.49 17.54 0.92
CA LEU A 38 8.26 16.32 0.77
C LEU A 38 9.75 16.60 0.61
N GLY A 39 10.57 15.72 1.18
CA GLY A 39 12.01 15.71 0.97
C GLY A 39 12.37 15.44 -0.49
N ALA A 40 13.47 16.04 -0.95
CA ALA A 40 13.92 15.93 -2.35
C ALA A 40 14.37 14.52 -2.74
N SER A 41 14.87 13.74 -1.79
CA SER A 41 15.41 12.39 -2.03
C SER A 41 14.42 11.34 -1.53
N PRO A 42 13.68 10.66 -2.44
CA PRO A 42 12.77 9.60 -2.04
C PRO A 42 13.51 8.29 -1.75
N GLY A 43 12.80 7.37 -1.10
CA GLY A 43 13.14 5.96 -1.07
C GLY A 43 12.11 5.08 -1.77
N PHE A 44 12.49 3.83 -1.96
CA PHE A 44 11.66 2.82 -2.62
C PHE A 44 11.75 1.49 -1.87
N SER A 45 10.74 0.64 -2.03
CA SER A 45 10.73 -0.71 -1.47
C SER A 45 11.89 -1.55 -2.01
N ARG A 46 12.21 -2.64 -1.31
CA ARG A 46 13.14 -3.65 -1.83
C ARG A 46 12.66 -4.15 -3.19
N GLY A 47 13.59 -4.40 -4.11
CA GLY A 47 13.29 -4.94 -5.44
C GLY A 47 12.28 -4.11 -6.24
N TYR A 48 12.16 -2.81 -5.99
CA TYR A 48 11.23 -1.93 -6.68
C TYR A 48 11.40 -2.01 -8.20
N VAL A 49 10.29 -2.09 -8.93
CA VAL A 49 10.26 -2.06 -10.40
C VAL A 49 9.55 -0.78 -10.82
N SER A 50 10.27 0.09 -11.52
CA SER A 50 9.72 1.37 -11.97
C SER A 50 8.67 1.22 -13.05
N HIS A 51 7.71 2.17 -13.07
CA HIS A 51 6.63 2.29 -14.04
C HIS A 51 7.15 2.66 -15.45
N THR A 52 7.86 1.73 -16.07
CA THR A 52 8.27 1.77 -17.47
C THR A 52 7.27 1.01 -18.33
N PRO A 53 7.31 1.09 -19.67
CA PRO A 53 6.43 0.28 -20.52
C PRO A 53 6.54 -1.25 -20.33
N LEU A 54 7.58 -1.74 -19.63
CA LEU A 54 7.78 -3.14 -19.28
C LEU A 54 7.25 -3.50 -17.88
N PHE A 55 6.70 -2.53 -17.16
CA PHE A 55 6.14 -2.73 -15.82
C PHE A 55 4.89 -3.61 -15.87
N ALA A 56 4.77 -4.48 -14.86
CA ALA A 56 3.56 -5.25 -14.60
C ALA A 56 3.29 -5.26 -13.10
N ASP A 57 2.04 -5.07 -12.67
CA ASP A 57 1.71 -5.01 -11.25
C ASP A 57 2.17 -6.28 -10.50
N ALA A 58 2.14 -7.44 -11.15
CA ALA A 58 2.62 -8.71 -10.60
C ALA A 58 4.10 -8.69 -10.15
N SER A 59 4.89 -7.74 -10.64
CA SER A 59 6.25 -7.51 -10.17
C SER A 59 6.29 -7.00 -8.73
N MET A 60 5.28 -6.24 -8.29
CA MET A 60 5.23 -5.59 -6.98
C MET A 60 4.18 -6.19 -6.05
N ILE A 61 3.05 -6.68 -6.58
CA ILE A 61 1.96 -7.26 -5.80
C ILE A 61 2.45 -8.44 -4.95
N TYR A 62 2.01 -8.43 -3.69
CA TYR A 62 2.07 -9.61 -2.84
C TYR A 62 0.82 -9.73 -1.99
N LEU A 63 -0.18 -10.44 -2.53
CA LEU A 63 -1.46 -10.72 -1.87
C LEU A 63 -1.32 -11.91 -0.93
N LEU A 64 -1.83 -11.76 0.29
CA LEU A 64 -1.88 -12.83 1.29
C LEU A 64 -3.31 -12.97 1.85
N PRO A 65 -3.92 -14.18 1.81
CA PRO A 65 -3.42 -15.38 1.12
C PRO A 65 -3.52 -15.20 -0.41
N PRO A 66 -2.68 -15.89 -1.21
CA PRO A 66 -2.73 -15.77 -2.65
C PRO A 66 -4.01 -16.39 -3.23
N ASN A 67 -4.51 -15.80 -4.33
CA ASN A 67 -5.77 -16.18 -4.97
C ASN A 67 -5.82 -17.63 -5.47
N ASP A 68 -4.68 -18.26 -5.74
CA ASP A 68 -4.57 -19.63 -6.24
C ASP A 68 -4.64 -20.68 -5.11
N ARG A 69 -4.81 -20.25 -3.85
CA ARG A 69 -4.92 -21.14 -2.71
C ARG A 69 -6.35 -21.64 -2.51
N ASN A 70 -6.49 -22.96 -2.42
CA ASN A 70 -7.77 -23.64 -2.16
C ASN A 70 -8.47 -23.21 -0.85
N ALA A 71 -7.72 -22.67 0.11
CA ALA A 71 -8.24 -22.12 1.35
C ALA A 71 -7.87 -20.63 1.44
N ASN A 72 -8.87 -19.78 1.69
CA ASN A 72 -8.67 -18.35 1.96
C ASN A 72 -8.13 -18.14 3.38
N THR A 73 -6.99 -18.76 3.68
CA THR A 73 -6.37 -18.81 5.01
C THR A 73 -4.89 -18.49 4.88
N ILE A 74 -4.42 -17.57 5.73
CA ILE A 74 -2.99 -17.33 5.94
C ILE A 74 -2.38 -18.58 6.59
N LEU A 75 -1.24 -19.03 6.08
CA LEU A 75 -0.49 -20.17 6.58
C LEU A 75 0.75 -19.70 7.37
N PRO A 76 1.30 -20.52 8.28
CA PRO A 76 2.53 -20.18 9.01
C PRO A 76 3.74 -19.91 8.10
N ILE A 77 3.71 -20.45 6.87
CA ILE A 77 4.77 -20.28 5.86
C ILE A 77 4.64 -19.00 5.03
N ASP A 78 3.52 -18.27 5.17
CA ASP A 78 3.31 -17.03 4.42
C ASP A 78 4.22 -15.96 4.99
N LEU A 79 5.29 -15.67 4.27
CA LEU A 79 6.23 -14.61 4.61
C LEU A 79 5.52 -13.27 4.56
N ILE A 80 5.90 -12.33 5.44
CA ILE A 80 5.37 -10.97 5.38
C ILE A 80 5.96 -10.20 4.19
N CYS A 81 7.16 -10.55 3.76
CA CYS A 81 7.81 -9.97 2.59
C CYS A 81 7.62 -10.88 1.37
N LYS A 82 7.36 -10.26 0.22
CA LYS A 82 7.43 -10.94 -1.08
C LYS A 82 8.80 -11.59 -1.24
N GLN A 83 8.91 -12.70 -1.95
CA GLN A 83 10.19 -13.37 -2.18
C GLN A 83 11.27 -12.43 -2.75
N THR A 84 10.90 -11.51 -3.65
CA THR A 84 11.80 -10.50 -4.24
C THR A 84 12.17 -9.35 -3.26
N GLN A 85 11.57 -9.34 -2.08
CA GLN A 85 11.74 -8.34 -1.00
C GLN A 85 12.17 -8.98 0.33
N ALA A 86 12.35 -10.30 0.41
CA ALA A 86 12.65 -11.01 1.64
C ALA A 86 14.03 -10.63 2.21
N GLU A 87 15.00 -10.46 1.31
CA GLU A 87 16.35 -9.98 1.60
C GLU A 87 16.53 -8.53 1.13
N TYR A 88 17.57 -7.86 1.65
CA TYR A 88 17.98 -6.57 1.13
C TYR A 88 18.37 -6.70 -0.35
N ASN A 89 17.65 -5.98 -1.22
CA ASN A 89 17.84 -6.06 -2.66
C ASN A 89 17.39 -4.73 -3.31
N GLN A 90 18.12 -3.65 -3.04
CA GLN A 90 17.73 -2.35 -3.57
C GLN A 90 17.99 -2.25 -5.07
N THR A 91 16.96 -1.86 -5.84
CA THR A 91 17.07 -1.69 -7.29
C THR A 91 17.92 -0.46 -7.63
N LEU A 92 18.83 -0.61 -8.61
CA LEU A 92 19.64 0.51 -9.11
C LEU A 92 18.74 1.66 -9.60
N GLY A 93 19.04 2.89 -9.16
CA GLY A 93 18.25 4.08 -9.48
C GLY A 93 17.00 4.28 -8.64
N SER A 94 16.68 3.35 -7.74
CA SER A 94 15.58 3.46 -6.77
C SER A 94 16.18 3.29 -5.37
N PRO A 95 16.79 4.32 -4.77
CA PRO A 95 17.54 4.18 -3.52
C PRO A 95 16.64 3.89 -2.31
N VAL A 96 17.27 3.51 -1.20
CA VAL A 96 16.65 3.47 0.13
C VAL A 96 16.46 4.92 0.62
N LEU A 97 15.38 5.22 1.35
CA LEU A 97 15.22 6.53 1.99
C LEU A 97 16.27 6.70 3.09
N SER A 98 16.95 7.86 3.11
CA SER A 98 17.81 8.25 4.23
C SER A 98 17.03 9.17 5.18
N ALA A 99 17.01 8.83 6.46
CA ALA A 99 16.24 9.55 7.48
C ALA A 99 16.97 9.58 8.82
N SER A 100 16.78 10.64 9.60
CA SER A 100 17.25 10.67 11.00
C SER A 100 16.33 9.84 11.90
N THR A 101 16.87 9.34 13.02
CA THR A 101 16.05 8.78 14.11
C THR A 101 15.02 9.81 14.57
N GLY A 102 13.79 9.38 14.87
CA GLY A 102 12.69 10.29 15.23
C GLY A 102 12.06 11.06 14.07
N GLY A 103 12.61 10.96 12.85
CA GLY A 103 12.07 11.64 11.68
C GLY A 103 10.71 11.07 11.23
N THR A 104 9.91 11.92 10.59
CA THR A 104 8.63 11.53 9.99
C THR A 104 8.83 11.11 8.54
N VAL A 105 8.34 9.92 8.21
CA VAL A 105 8.37 9.34 6.86
C VAL A 105 6.94 9.21 6.34
N LEU A 106 6.70 9.69 5.13
CA LEU A 106 5.48 9.43 4.38
C LEU A 106 5.68 8.18 3.53
N LEU A 107 4.85 7.15 3.75
CA LEU A 107 4.72 6.01 2.84
C LEU A 107 3.61 6.33 1.85
N MET A 108 3.91 6.35 0.56
CA MET A 108 3.00 6.72 -0.52
C MET A 108 2.63 5.49 -1.34
N TYR A 109 1.36 5.35 -1.67
CA TYR A 109 0.81 4.18 -2.37
C TYR A 109 -0.36 4.56 -3.27
N GLN A 110 -0.56 3.77 -4.33
CA GLN A 110 -1.61 3.98 -5.32
C GLN A 110 -2.74 2.96 -5.13
N GLU A 111 -3.97 3.45 -4.97
CA GLU A 111 -5.21 2.68 -5.17
C GLU A 111 -6.38 3.65 -5.42
N ASN A 112 -6.10 4.72 -6.16
CA ASN A 112 -6.92 5.93 -6.12
C ASN A 112 -8.32 5.76 -6.76
N GLY A 113 -8.51 4.73 -7.59
CA GLY A 113 -9.81 4.34 -8.14
C GLY A 113 -10.76 3.82 -7.06
N HIS A 114 -10.30 2.96 -6.15
CA HIS A 114 -11.15 2.35 -5.11
C HIS A 114 -11.51 3.30 -3.98
N VAL A 115 -10.73 4.36 -3.77
CA VAL A 115 -11.03 5.36 -2.72
C VAL A 115 -11.99 6.46 -3.19
N THR A 116 -12.18 6.63 -4.52
CA THR A 116 -13.11 7.62 -5.10
C THR A 116 -14.27 7.00 -5.88
N LEU A 117 -14.21 5.71 -6.23
CA LEU A 117 -15.27 4.95 -6.90
C LEU A 117 -15.90 3.92 -5.97
N LEU A 118 -16.16 4.29 -4.70
CA LEU A 118 -16.68 3.38 -3.67
C LEU A 118 -17.99 2.68 -4.09
N ASP A 119 -18.89 3.41 -4.77
CA ASP A 119 -20.17 2.88 -5.27
C ASP A 119 -20.00 1.81 -6.36
N GLN A 120 -18.82 1.72 -6.97
CA GLN A 120 -18.48 0.74 -8.00
C GLN A 120 -17.81 -0.52 -7.42
N THR A 121 -17.65 -0.60 -6.09
CA THR A 121 -17.05 -1.76 -5.41
C THR A 121 -18.10 -2.42 -4.49
N PRO A 122 -18.97 -3.30 -5.03
CA PRO A 122 -20.02 -3.95 -4.27
C PRO A 122 -19.48 -4.63 -3.00
N GLY A 123 -20.04 -4.27 -1.83
CA GLY A 123 -19.68 -4.88 -0.55
C GLY A 123 -18.49 -4.26 0.20
N LYS A 124 -17.81 -3.24 -0.36
CA LYS A 124 -16.68 -2.55 0.31
C LYS A 124 -17.19 -1.30 1.06
N ALA A 125 -17.54 -1.47 2.34
CA ALA A 125 -18.00 -0.35 3.19
C ALA A 125 -16.88 0.62 3.61
N SER A 126 -15.62 0.20 3.50
CA SER A 126 -14.43 1.03 3.77
C SER A 126 -13.22 0.53 2.98
N SER A 127 -12.18 1.34 2.90
CA SER A 127 -10.91 0.98 2.26
C SER A 127 -10.05 -0.01 3.05
N GLY A 128 -10.49 -0.47 4.24
CA GLY A 128 -9.68 -1.28 5.14
C GLY A 128 -8.67 -0.47 5.97
N ASN A 129 -7.97 -1.17 6.87
CA ASN A 129 -6.87 -0.63 7.66
C ASN A 129 -5.53 -1.11 7.12
N VAL A 130 -4.53 -0.26 7.26
CA VAL A 130 -3.12 -0.56 7.02
C VAL A 130 -2.41 -0.60 8.35
N PHE A 131 -1.53 -1.58 8.50
CA PHE A 131 -0.64 -1.75 9.63
C PHE A 131 0.80 -1.58 9.13
N VAL A 132 1.57 -0.78 9.85
CA VAL A 132 3.01 -0.68 9.59
C VAL A 132 3.77 -1.15 10.81
N TYR A 133 4.56 -2.19 10.62
CA TYR A 133 5.47 -2.72 11.63
C TYR A 133 6.90 -2.29 11.32
N GLY A 134 7.74 -2.19 12.35
CA GLY A 134 9.12 -1.79 12.19
C GLY A 134 10.10 -2.61 13.02
N THR A 135 11.28 -2.88 12.47
CA THR A 135 12.37 -3.59 13.18
C THR A 135 13.76 -3.17 12.69
N ALA A 136 14.73 -3.14 13.60
CA ALA A 136 16.15 -3.00 13.27
C ALA A 136 16.85 -4.36 13.03
N ILE A 137 16.14 -5.47 13.25
CA ILE A 137 16.66 -6.84 13.15
C ILE A 137 15.72 -7.67 12.26
N PRO A 138 15.57 -7.30 10.98
CA PRO A 138 14.69 -8.00 10.06
C PRO A 138 15.15 -9.44 9.84
N SER A 139 14.24 -10.32 9.43
CA SER A 139 14.56 -11.66 8.96
C SER A 139 13.76 -11.99 7.70
N SER A 140 14.40 -12.66 6.75
CA SER A 140 13.76 -13.14 5.52
C SER A 140 12.76 -14.29 5.75
N SER A 141 12.78 -14.92 6.92
CA SER A 141 11.82 -15.95 7.33
C SER A 141 10.65 -15.42 8.16
N ASN A 142 10.54 -14.10 8.34
CA ASN A 142 9.43 -13.50 9.06
C ASN A 142 8.10 -13.80 8.37
N SER A 143 7.22 -14.52 9.06
CA SER A 143 5.87 -14.81 8.57
C SER A 143 4.86 -13.74 8.98
N LEU A 144 3.81 -13.59 8.18
CA LEU A 144 2.71 -12.68 8.49
C LEU A 144 2.06 -13.04 9.83
N GLN A 145 1.83 -14.32 10.10
CA GLN A 145 1.21 -14.78 11.37
C GLN A 145 2.07 -14.50 12.60
N ALA A 146 3.40 -14.44 12.46
CA ALA A 146 4.29 -14.16 13.59
C ALA A 146 4.36 -12.66 13.94
N ILE A 147 3.88 -11.78 13.06
CA ILE A 147 4.01 -10.32 13.19
C ILE A 147 2.65 -9.64 13.29
N HIS A 148 1.75 -9.90 12.35
CA HIS A 148 0.48 -9.18 12.24
C HIS A 148 -0.43 -9.49 13.44
N HIS A 149 -0.85 -8.45 14.15
CA HIS A 149 -1.53 -8.52 15.46
C HIS A 149 -0.76 -9.25 16.58
N VAL A 150 0.51 -9.58 16.37
CA VAL A 150 1.39 -10.21 17.37
C VAL A 150 2.41 -9.21 17.90
N TRP A 151 3.06 -8.45 17.00
CA TRP A 151 3.86 -7.30 17.37
C TRP A 151 2.94 -6.15 17.78
N ASN A 152 3.21 -5.55 18.94
CA ASN A 152 2.41 -4.47 19.51
C ASN A 152 3.21 -3.15 19.56
N SER A 153 2.56 -2.05 19.93
CA SER A 153 3.19 -0.73 19.94
C SER A 153 4.28 -0.58 20.99
N GLU A 154 4.19 -1.36 22.06
CA GLU A 154 5.13 -1.44 23.18
C GLU A 154 6.42 -2.17 22.80
N GLY A 155 6.44 -2.92 21.70
CA GLY A 155 7.56 -3.74 21.27
C GLY A 155 7.82 -4.96 22.15
N THR A 156 6.81 -5.40 22.91
CA THR A 156 6.86 -6.57 23.80
C THR A 156 6.18 -7.79 23.20
N GLY A 157 5.46 -7.61 22.10
CA GLY A 157 4.75 -8.66 21.39
C GLY A 157 5.67 -9.60 20.60
N GLY A 158 5.22 -10.83 20.41
CA GLY A 158 5.92 -11.85 19.63
C GLY A 158 7.33 -12.14 20.15
N ASP A 159 8.30 -12.04 19.25
CA ASP A 159 9.72 -12.29 19.54
C ASP A 159 10.49 -11.03 19.96
N THR A 160 9.80 -9.91 20.21
CA THR A 160 10.35 -8.64 20.72
C THR A 160 11.35 -7.94 19.78
N ARG A 161 11.54 -8.42 18.55
CA ARG A 161 12.47 -7.81 17.59
C ARG A 161 11.93 -6.55 16.93
N GLY A 162 10.62 -6.31 17.00
CA GLY A 162 10.00 -5.15 16.39
C GLY A 162 8.73 -4.73 17.10
N ARG A 163 7.99 -3.82 16.47
CA ARG A 163 6.78 -3.21 17.04
C ARG A 163 5.82 -2.77 15.95
N LEU A 164 4.57 -2.59 16.32
CA LEU A 164 3.58 -1.85 15.53
C LEU A 164 3.91 -0.35 15.62
N LEU A 165 4.09 0.32 14.48
CA LEU A 165 4.32 1.76 14.41
C LEU A 165 3.00 2.53 14.25
N ILE A 166 2.11 2.01 13.41
CA ILE A 166 0.79 2.60 13.19
C ILE A 166 -0.20 1.54 12.71
N GLU A 167 -1.45 1.69 13.15
CA GLU A 167 -2.64 1.14 12.52
C GLU A 167 -3.52 2.32 12.12
N ALA A 168 -3.87 2.43 10.84
CA ALA A 168 -4.69 3.54 10.35
C ALA A 168 -5.54 3.11 9.14
N PRO A 169 -6.64 3.80 8.85
CA PRO A 169 -7.39 3.58 7.61
C PRO A 169 -6.48 3.73 6.39
N PHE A 170 -6.61 2.84 5.40
CA PHE A 170 -5.88 2.91 4.13
C PHE A 170 -6.05 4.28 3.46
N ASN A 171 -7.26 4.84 3.55
CA ASN A 171 -7.62 6.13 3.01
C ASN A 171 -7.94 7.10 4.14
N ASN A 172 -7.16 8.18 4.24
CA ASN A 172 -7.38 9.28 5.19
C ASN A 172 -8.38 10.34 4.68
N GLY A 173 -9.00 10.11 3.52
CA GLY A 173 -9.99 10.99 2.90
C GLY A 173 -9.40 12.13 2.07
N SER A 174 -8.08 12.22 1.91
CA SER A 174 -7.42 13.30 1.16
C SER A 174 -7.03 12.90 -0.26
N CYS A 175 -6.53 11.67 -0.47
CA CYS A 175 -6.09 11.19 -1.79
C CYS A 175 -7.25 10.96 -2.76
N TYR A 176 -6.99 11.03 -4.06
CA TYR A 176 -8.02 10.81 -5.08
C TYR A 176 -7.43 10.45 -6.43
N GLN A 177 -8.25 9.76 -7.24
CA GLN A 177 -8.04 9.67 -8.67
C GLN A 177 -8.94 10.72 -9.31
N ILE A 178 -8.43 11.50 -10.26
CA ILE A 178 -9.29 12.43 -11.00
C ILE A 178 -10.29 11.61 -11.82
N ASN A 179 -11.57 11.83 -11.52
CA ASN A 179 -12.71 11.28 -12.25
C ASN A 179 -13.96 12.13 -11.94
N SER A 180 -15.09 11.77 -12.54
CA SER A 180 -16.36 12.49 -12.40
C SER A 180 -17.20 12.08 -11.19
N SER A 181 -16.69 11.21 -10.31
CA SER A 181 -17.44 10.83 -9.10
C SER A 181 -17.58 12.03 -8.14
N PRO A 182 -18.68 12.11 -7.38
CA PRO A 182 -18.85 13.14 -6.36
C PRO A 182 -17.69 13.17 -5.36
N GLU A 183 -17.13 12.01 -5.00
CA GLU A 183 -16.06 11.91 -4.01
C GLU A 183 -14.72 12.45 -4.55
N SER A 184 -14.39 12.18 -5.82
CA SER A 184 -13.20 12.77 -6.46
C SER A 184 -13.31 14.29 -6.52
N ILE A 185 -14.45 14.82 -6.95
CA ILE A 185 -14.71 16.27 -7.03
C ILE A 185 -14.64 16.91 -5.64
N ARG A 186 -15.22 16.26 -4.62
CA ARG A 186 -15.18 16.74 -3.23
C ARG A 186 -13.74 16.84 -2.72
N ARG A 187 -12.93 15.79 -2.94
CA ARG A 187 -11.54 15.75 -2.44
C ARG A 187 -10.64 16.76 -3.16
N GLN A 188 -10.86 16.99 -4.44
CA GLN A 188 -10.17 18.06 -5.18
C GLN A 188 -10.42 19.46 -4.59
N GLY A 189 -11.54 19.67 -3.88
CA GLY A 189 -11.91 20.95 -3.29
C GLY A 189 -11.50 21.19 -1.83
N ILE A 190 -10.91 20.22 -1.14
CA ILE A 190 -10.43 20.40 0.25
C ILE A 190 -8.93 20.74 0.27
N PRO A 191 -8.40 21.30 1.38
CA PRO A 191 -6.95 21.50 1.52
C PRO A 191 -6.16 20.20 1.36
N GLN A 192 -5.07 20.25 0.60
CA GLN A 192 -4.22 19.11 0.28
C GLN A 192 -2.75 19.45 0.49
N ARG A 193 -1.92 18.42 0.63
CA ARG A 193 -0.47 18.59 0.46
C ARG A 193 -0.16 19.00 -0.97
N GLN A 194 1.05 19.50 -1.17
CA GLN A 194 1.55 19.79 -2.51
C GLN A 194 1.52 18.51 -3.37
N HIS A 195 1.00 18.66 -4.59
CA HIS A 195 1.05 17.62 -5.62
C HIS A 195 2.46 17.53 -6.17
N GLU A 196 2.93 16.29 -6.29
CA GLU A 196 4.21 16.01 -6.90
C GLU A 196 4.05 15.59 -8.36
N THR A 197 5.02 15.94 -9.18
CA THR A 197 4.98 15.67 -10.63
C THR A 197 4.85 14.17 -10.97
N PHE A 198 5.38 13.29 -10.11
CA PHE A 198 5.28 11.84 -10.31
C PHE A 198 3.88 11.27 -10.05
N GLU A 199 2.99 12.03 -9.42
CA GLU A 199 1.61 11.61 -9.16
C GLU A 199 0.68 11.85 -10.35
N GLY A 200 1.17 12.60 -11.35
CA GLY A 200 0.40 13.04 -12.50
C GLY A 200 -0.76 13.92 -12.05
N ASP A 201 -1.94 13.63 -12.58
CA ASP A 201 -3.17 14.36 -12.25
C ASP A 201 -3.80 13.92 -10.91
N ASN A 202 -3.33 12.81 -10.34
CA ASN A 202 -3.92 12.23 -9.13
C ASN A 202 -3.19 12.72 -7.87
N LEU A 203 -3.82 12.54 -6.72
CA LEU A 203 -3.14 12.64 -5.44
C LEU A 203 -3.01 11.25 -4.82
N TRP A 204 -1.80 10.73 -4.68
CA TRP A 204 -1.54 9.41 -4.09
C TRP A 204 -1.93 9.39 -2.62
N CYS A 205 -2.47 8.25 -2.20
CA CYS A 205 -2.67 7.97 -0.78
C CYS A 205 -1.33 7.84 -0.08
N GLY A 206 -1.36 8.08 1.21
CA GLY A 206 -0.17 7.92 2.02
C GLY A 206 -0.45 8.01 3.50
N MET A 207 0.49 7.48 4.26
CA MET A 207 0.45 7.47 5.71
C MET A 207 1.79 7.90 6.27
N GLN A 208 1.73 8.74 7.31
CA GLN A 208 2.92 9.21 8.00
C GLN A 208 3.24 8.26 9.15
N ILE A 209 4.52 7.93 9.30
CA ILE A 209 5.05 7.20 10.44
C ILE A 209 6.19 8.00 11.07
N ALA A 210 6.28 7.95 12.38
CA ALA A 210 7.47 8.41 13.09
C ALA A 210 8.45 7.24 13.25
N LEU A 211 9.70 7.43 12.84
CA LEU A 211 10.75 6.46 13.11
C LEU A 211 11.07 6.44 14.61
N PRO A 212 11.32 5.27 15.21
CA PRO A 212 11.67 5.21 16.63
C PRO A 212 12.93 6.03 16.94
N SER A 213 12.95 6.64 18.12
CA SER A 213 14.16 7.17 18.72
C SER A 213 15.12 6.02 19.09
N GLY A 214 16.42 6.19 18.86
CA GLY A 214 17.44 5.26 19.33
C GLY A 214 17.75 4.09 18.38
N VAL A 215 17.33 4.18 17.12
CA VAL A 215 17.89 3.30 16.08
C VAL A 215 19.32 3.78 15.76
N ALA A 216 20.26 2.84 15.64
CA ALA A 216 21.66 3.16 15.46
C ALA A 216 21.92 3.92 14.15
N GLN A 217 22.72 4.98 14.21
CA GLN A 217 23.17 5.69 13.02
C GLN A 217 23.98 4.75 12.11
N GLY A 218 23.75 4.84 10.80
CA GLY A 218 24.36 3.97 9.80
C GLY A 218 23.71 2.59 9.65
N SER A 219 22.70 2.26 10.45
CA SER A 219 21.94 1.01 10.30
C SER A 219 20.74 1.16 9.38
N PHE A 220 20.11 0.03 9.03
CA PHE A 220 18.80 0.01 8.37
C PHE A 220 17.69 -0.26 9.39
N TYR A 221 16.54 0.35 9.15
CA TYR A 221 15.29 0.06 9.83
C TYR A 221 14.28 -0.43 8.79
N THR A 222 13.81 -1.66 8.93
CA THR A 222 12.88 -2.28 7.98
C THR A 222 11.45 -2.04 8.43
N LEU A 223 10.62 -1.62 7.48
CA LEU A 223 9.18 -1.46 7.61
C LEU A 223 8.47 -2.62 6.89
N TYR A 224 7.49 -3.19 7.56
CA TYR A 224 6.53 -4.11 6.97
C TYR A 224 5.20 -3.38 6.87
N TRP A 225 4.86 -2.94 5.66
CA TRP A 225 3.57 -2.35 5.34
C TRP A 225 2.60 -3.47 4.99
N GLN A 226 1.46 -3.52 5.66
CA GLN A 226 0.50 -4.60 5.52
C GLN A 226 -0.94 -4.08 5.43
N GLU A 227 -1.60 -4.55 4.39
CA GLU A 227 -3.04 -4.59 4.16
C GLU A 227 -3.35 -6.04 3.71
N ILE A 228 -4.30 -6.33 2.81
CA ILE A 228 -4.34 -7.65 2.15
C ILE A 228 -3.11 -7.84 1.26
N TYR A 229 -2.51 -6.75 0.78
CA TYR A 229 -1.19 -6.73 0.16
C TYR A 229 -0.09 -6.33 1.15
N THR A 230 1.12 -6.84 0.97
CA THR A 230 2.26 -6.46 1.81
C THR A 230 3.44 -5.90 1.02
N THR A 231 4.24 -5.04 1.67
CA THR A 231 5.44 -4.45 1.09
C THR A 231 6.53 -4.30 2.15
N CYS A 232 7.76 -4.66 1.80
CA CYS A 232 8.92 -4.49 2.67
C CYS A 232 9.81 -3.35 2.17
N VAL A 233 10.04 -2.38 3.04
CA VAL A 233 10.80 -1.15 2.76
C VAL A 233 11.91 -1.02 3.79
N ASP A 234 13.11 -0.67 3.35
CA ASP A 234 14.18 -0.29 4.28
C ASP A 234 14.27 1.23 4.37
N ILE A 235 14.71 1.71 5.53
CA ILE A 235 15.08 3.10 5.78
C ILE A 235 16.50 3.11 6.31
N GLN A 236 17.39 3.86 5.66
CA GLN A 236 18.74 4.06 6.14
C GLN A 236 18.76 5.16 7.20
N ILE A 237 19.25 4.84 8.39
CA ILE A 237 19.36 5.81 9.48
C ILE A 237 20.66 6.61 9.30
N SER A 238 20.54 7.92 9.13
CA SER A 238 21.65 8.85 8.91
C SER A 238 21.91 9.79 10.07
#